data_AF-E0IAJ7-F1
#
_entry.id   AF-E0IAJ7-F1
#
_cell.length_a   1.000
_cell.length_b   1.000
_cell.length_c   1.000
_cell.angle_alpha   90.00
_cell.angle_beta   90.00
_cell.angle_gamma   90.00
#
_symmetry.space_group_name_H-M   'P 1'
#
loop_
_entity.id
_entity.type
_entity.pdbx_description
1 polymer ?
#
loop_
_entity_poly.entity_id
_entity_poly.type
_entity_poly.pdbx_seq_one_letter_code
_entity_poly.pdbx_strand_id
1 'polypeptide(L)'
;MRKNVLVGGAIGYVAAVVLSFMLPEILTLFIPAIGAIFGSLLPARNRGPAPSLDMSGQPAGPLPDRLQPPQQHQQSQQLHGGGGRQPQVAPAPAASQSAAAPILPEGFGPVVEYLQVLEDMIISEGQQHNLDSEIVEKSLSLFSRVQRIIPLLEQLGDSNTNHTIRRLILKDLNGVINPFLRLSGEMKSKNRRMLLNGLKDVDSKISAIASTIEHKDLLELQTKAELIHQRYNQSEL
;
A
#
# COMPACT_ATOMS: atom_id res chain seq x y z
N MET A 1 40.16 19.87 8.08
CA MET A 1 39.53 18.65 8.63
C MET A 1 38.05 18.50 8.31
N ARG A 2 37.22 19.56 8.34
CA ARG A 2 35.75 19.44 8.18
C ARG A 2 35.25 19.06 6.77
N LYS A 3 35.92 19.46 5.69
CA LYS A 3 35.45 19.20 4.31
C LYS A 3 35.54 17.73 3.88
N ASN A 4 36.59 17.02 4.29
CA ASN A 4 36.82 15.64 3.85
C ASN A 4 35.86 14.65 4.53
N VAL A 5 35.45 14.96 5.76
CA VAL A 5 34.41 14.20 6.50
C VAL A 5 33.04 14.38 5.83
N LEU A 6 32.77 15.59 5.30
CA LEU A 6 31.53 15.92 4.62
C LEU A 6 31.42 15.23 3.26
N VAL A 7 32.53 15.16 2.51
CA VAL A 7 32.58 14.44 1.23
C VAL A 7 32.48 12.92 1.43
N GLY A 8 33.15 12.37 2.45
CA GLY A 8 33.02 10.95 2.80
C GLY A 8 31.60 10.57 3.22
N GLY A 9 30.96 11.42 4.03
CA GLY A 9 29.56 11.23 4.44
C GLY A 9 28.58 11.26 3.27
N ALA A 10 28.78 12.18 2.31
CA ALA A 10 27.94 12.28 1.12
C ALA A 10 28.06 11.04 0.21
N ILE A 11 29.29 10.54 0.00
CA ILE A 11 29.53 9.35 -0.83
C ILE A 11 28.94 8.10 -0.17
N GLY A 12 29.08 7.96 1.16
CA GLY A 12 28.48 6.86 1.91
C GLY A 12 26.95 6.87 1.88
N TYR A 13 26.33 8.05 1.94
CA TYR A 13 24.88 8.20 1.83
C TYR A 13 24.37 7.77 0.44
N VAL A 14 25.05 8.19 -0.62
CA VAL A 14 24.67 7.79 -1.99
C VAL A 14 24.83 6.29 -2.21
N ALA A 15 25.92 5.70 -1.69
CA ALA A 15 26.12 4.25 -1.75
C ALA A 15 25.02 3.47 -0.99
N ALA A 16 24.60 3.97 0.18
CA ALA A 16 23.52 3.37 0.96
C ALA A 16 22.16 3.43 0.26
N VAL A 17 21.86 4.54 -0.43
CA VAL A 17 20.62 4.70 -1.22
C VAL A 17 20.60 3.77 -2.44
N VAL A 18 21.76 3.53 -3.07
CA VAL A 18 21.86 2.62 -4.22
C VAL A 18 21.78 1.15 -3.79
N LEU A 19 22.35 0.79 -2.63
CA LEU A 19 22.31 -0.58 -2.12
C LEU A 19 21.02 -0.94 -1.37
N SER A 20 20.19 0.03 -0.97
CA SER A 20 18.94 -0.22 -0.23
C SER A 20 17.87 -0.95 -1.04
N PHE A 21 18.06 -1.08 -2.36
CA PHE A 21 17.14 -1.82 -3.22
C PHE A 21 17.37 -3.33 -3.20
N MET A 22 18.46 -3.82 -2.59
CA MET A 22 18.88 -5.22 -2.76
C MET A 22 19.34 -5.95 -1.49
N LEU A 23 19.03 -5.47 -0.26
CA LEU A 23 19.31 -6.18 1.00
C LEU A 23 18.21 -5.96 2.06
N PRO A 24 17.83 -6.99 2.85
CA PRO A 24 16.86 -6.84 3.94
C PRO A 24 17.39 -5.96 5.08
N GLU A 25 16.49 -5.18 5.71
CA GLU A 25 16.74 -4.05 6.64
C GLU A 25 17.62 -4.33 7.88
N ILE A 26 17.96 -5.59 8.17
CA ILE A 26 18.66 -5.97 9.41
C ILE A 26 20.20 -5.78 9.29
N LEU A 27 20.75 -5.77 8.07
CA LEU A 27 22.20 -5.61 7.83
C LEU A 27 22.65 -4.15 7.65
N THR A 28 21.75 -3.25 7.26
CA THR A 28 22.06 -1.83 6.99
C THR A 28 22.46 -1.07 8.25
N LEU A 29 22.05 -1.55 9.42
CA LEU A 29 22.38 -0.94 10.73
C LEU A 29 23.87 -1.06 11.10
N PHE A 30 24.59 -2.05 10.57
CA PHE A 30 26.00 -2.31 10.92
C PHE A 30 27.01 -1.63 9.98
N ILE A 31 26.56 -1.13 8.82
CA ILE A 31 27.44 -0.56 7.78
C ILE A 31 28.19 0.71 8.26
N PRO A 32 27.57 1.66 8.99
CA PRO A 32 28.28 2.83 9.50
C PRO A 32 29.39 2.47 10.51
N ALA A 33 29.15 1.44 11.33
CA ALA A 33 30.11 0.97 12.34
C ALA A 33 31.30 0.24 11.70
N ILE A 34 31.06 -0.60 10.69
CA ILE A 34 32.12 -1.33 9.98
C ILE A 34 32.99 -0.38 9.14
N GLY A 35 32.38 0.63 8.48
CA GLY A 35 33.12 1.64 7.72
C GLY A 35 34.06 2.51 8.56
N ALA A 36 33.65 2.84 9.80
CA ALA A 36 34.49 3.59 10.73
C ALA A 36 35.73 2.80 11.20
N ILE A 37 35.60 1.48 11.37
CA ILE A 37 36.70 0.60 11.78
C ILE A 37 37.70 0.43 10.63
N PHE A 38 37.23 0.14 9.41
CA PHE A 38 38.12 -0.05 8.26
C PHE A 38 38.82 1.25 7.80
N GLY A 39 38.18 2.41 7.94
CA GLY A 39 38.79 3.71 7.61
C GLY A 39 39.96 4.09 8.53
N SER A 40 40.04 3.51 9.74
CA SER A 40 41.11 3.80 10.71
C SER A 40 42.41 3.01 10.51
N LEU A 41 42.38 1.98 9.64
CA LEU A 41 43.51 1.06 9.41
C LEU A 41 44.31 1.37 8.13
N LEU A 42 43.91 2.37 7.34
CA LEU A 42 44.62 2.79 6.13
C LEU A 42 45.70 3.82 6.46
N PRO A 43 47.00 3.53 6.24
CA PRO A 43 48.07 4.48 6.48
C PRO A 43 48.03 5.63 5.46
N ALA A 44 48.05 6.86 5.97
CA ALA A 44 48.05 8.08 5.17
C ALA A 44 49.30 8.14 4.27
N ARG A 45 49.10 8.10 2.94
CA ARG A 45 50.17 8.29 1.96
C ARG A 45 50.33 9.77 1.61
N ASN A 46 51.59 10.14 1.48
CA ASN A 46 52.20 11.46 1.59
C ASN A 46 51.87 12.44 0.43
N ARG A 47 52.02 13.73 0.72
CA ARG A 47 51.72 14.94 -0.07
C ARG A 47 52.46 15.07 -1.42
N GLY A 48 51.84 15.81 -2.35
CA GLY A 48 52.46 16.56 -3.47
C GLY A 48 51.69 17.86 -3.75
N PRO A 49 52.32 18.94 -4.22
CA PRO A 49 51.93 20.32 -3.90
C PRO A 49 50.94 20.98 -4.88
N ALA A 50 50.20 21.96 -4.35
CA ALA A 50 49.28 22.83 -5.08
C ALA A 50 50.01 23.94 -5.85
N PRO A 51 49.43 24.49 -6.94
CA PRO A 51 49.71 25.85 -7.38
C PRO A 51 48.74 26.86 -6.75
N SER A 52 49.30 28.05 -6.54
CA SER A 52 48.86 29.18 -5.72
C SER A 52 47.85 30.11 -6.37
N LEU A 53 47.24 30.91 -5.50
CA LEU A 53 46.27 32.00 -5.70
C LEU A 53 46.81 33.19 -6.52
N ASP A 54 45.92 33.82 -7.29
CA ASP A 54 45.85 35.29 -7.49
C ASP A 54 44.34 35.63 -7.50
N MET A 55 43.77 36.24 -6.46
CA MET A 55 43.84 37.66 -6.06
C MET A 55 43.12 38.59 -7.05
N SER A 56 41.84 38.88 -6.76
CA SER A 56 41.30 40.24 -6.85
C SER A 56 39.81 40.29 -6.45
N GLY A 57 39.47 41.18 -5.50
CA GLY A 57 38.20 41.90 -5.52
C GLY A 57 37.10 41.46 -4.55
N GLN A 58 37.25 41.78 -3.27
CA GLN A 58 36.12 42.23 -2.44
C GLN A 58 35.95 43.75 -2.66
N PRO A 59 34.75 44.37 -2.48
CA PRO A 59 34.14 44.45 -1.15
C PRO A 59 32.59 44.45 -1.06
N ALA A 60 32.13 44.02 0.12
CA ALA A 60 31.03 44.52 0.96
C ALA A 60 29.72 45.09 0.37
N GLY A 61 28.57 44.58 0.85
CA GLY A 61 27.32 45.36 0.98
C GLY A 61 26.05 44.51 1.11
N PRO A 62 25.01 44.92 1.87
CA PRO A 62 24.15 44.02 2.66
C PRO A 62 22.72 43.81 2.11
N LEU A 63 22.06 42.73 2.56
CA LEU A 63 20.59 42.54 2.49
C LEU A 63 19.88 43.67 3.27
N PRO A 64 18.66 44.10 2.85
CA PRO A 64 17.48 43.61 3.58
C PRO A 64 16.14 43.52 2.79
N ASP A 65 15.26 42.69 3.36
CA ASP A 65 13.82 42.85 3.58
C ASP A 65 12.72 42.83 2.48
N ARG A 66 11.70 42.01 2.84
CA ARG A 66 10.25 42.17 2.69
C ARG A 66 9.63 42.48 1.32
N LEU A 67 9.03 41.44 0.75
CA LEU A 67 7.87 41.58 -0.14
C LEU A 67 6.57 41.40 0.66
N GLN A 68 5.81 42.49 0.75
CA GLN A 68 4.39 42.54 1.11
C GLN A 68 3.52 41.93 0.00
N PRO A 69 2.30 41.49 0.35
CA PRO A 69 1.14 41.72 -0.52
C PRO A 69 0.09 42.65 0.14
N PRO A 70 -0.77 43.31 -0.67
CA PRO A 70 -1.62 44.41 -0.23
C PRO A 70 -2.95 43.95 0.39
N GLN A 71 -3.36 44.68 1.44
CA GLN A 71 -4.75 44.96 1.81
C GLN A 71 -5.46 45.69 0.63
N GLN A 72 -6.77 45.70 0.38
CA GLN A 72 -7.98 45.72 1.20
C GLN A 72 -9.14 45.78 0.17
N HIS A 73 -10.36 45.33 0.51
CA HIS A 73 -11.61 46.09 0.32
C HIS A 73 -12.73 45.46 1.14
N GLN A 74 -13.34 46.30 1.98
CA GLN A 74 -14.58 46.12 2.74
C GLN A 74 -15.79 46.13 1.78
N GLN A 75 -17.01 45.67 2.09
CA GLN A 75 -18.02 46.19 3.03
C GLN A 75 -19.28 45.28 2.79
N SER A 76 -19.93 44.62 3.75
CA SER A 76 -20.85 45.07 4.82
C SER A 76 -22.33 44.70 4.57
N GLN A 77 -22.99 44.24 5.65
CA GLN A 77 -24.44 44.30 5.96
C GLN A 77 -25.37 43.33 5.18
N GLN A 78 -26.43 42.73 5.73
CA GLN A 78 -27.24 43.03 6.92
C GLN A 78 -28.14 41.83 7.29
N LEU A 79 -28.58 41.82 8.54
CA LEU A 79 -29.56 40.91 9.17
C LEU A 79 -30.94 40.93 8.49
N HIS A 80 -31.68 39.81 8.56
CA HIS A 80 -33.13 39.60 8.86
C HIS A 80 -33.29 38.06 9.02
N GLY A 81 -33.84 37.46 10.07
CA GLY A 81 -35.12 37.75 10.70
C GLY A 81 -36.19 36.81 10.11
N GLY A 82 -36.40 35.63 10.70
CA GLY A 82 -37.40 34.68 10.20
C GLY A 82 -37.51 33.41 11.05
N GLY A 83 -38.31 33.49 12.12
CA GLY A 83 -38.72 32.31 12.88
C GLY A 83 -39.62 31.40 12.06
N GLY A 84 -39.20 30.15 11.90
CA GLY A 84 -39.98 29.07 11.31
C GLY A 84 -39.97 27.86 12.24
N ARG A 85 -40.99 27.79 13.09
CA ARG A 85 -41.31 26.65 13.95
C ARG A 85 -41.82 25.52 13.03
N GLN A 86 -41.05 24.46 12.84
CA GLN A 86 -41.53 23.22 12.22
C GLN A 86 -41.49 22.08 13.25
N PRO A 87 -42.51 21.20 13.24
CA PRO A 87 -42.77 20.25 14.31
C PRO A 87 -41.72 19.14 14.38
N GLN A 88 -41.26 18.93 15.60
CA GLN A 88 -40.42 17.84 16.06
C GLN A 88 -41.16 16.51 15.87
N VAL A 89 -40.85 15.80 14.80
CA VAL A 89 -41.26 14.40 14.62
C VAL A 89 -40.24 13.56 15.36
N ALA A 90 -40.69 12.85 16.40
CA ALA A 90 -39.86 11.92 17.14
C ALA A 90 -39.28 10.85 16.18
N PRO A 91 -37.96 10.64 16.11
CA PRO A 91 -37.45 9.41 15.54
C PRO A 91 -37.81 8.31 16.53
N ALA A 92 -38.70 7.41 16.12
CA ALA A 92 -38.85 6.10 16.72
C ALA A 92 -37.45 5.45 16.85
N PRO A 93 -37.17 4.67 17.91
CA PRO A 93 -35.91 3.96 18.01
C PRO A 93 -35.84 2.99 16.83
N ALA A 94 -35.12 3.39 15.79
CA ALA A 94 -34.63 2.48 14.78
C ALA A 94 -33.83 1.45 15.55
N ALA A 95 -34.40 0.26 15.69
CA ALA A 95 -33.69 -0.93 16.09
C ALA A 95 -32.48 -1.01 15.17
N SER A 96 -31.34 -0.54 15.68
CA SER A 96 -30.05 -0.73 15.08
C SER A 96 -29.83 -2.22 15.20
N GLN A 97 -30.30 -2.98 14.21
CA GLN A 97 -29.71 -4.26 13.89
C GLN A 97 -28.26 -3.91 13.55
N SER A 98 -27.41 -3.92 14.57
CA SER A 98 -25.98 -4.08 14.40
C SER A 98 -25.85 -5.39 13.66
N ALA A 99 -25.81 -5.32 12.33
CA ALA A 99 -25.35 -6.39 11.48
C ALA A 99 -24.01 -6.79 12.09
N ALA A 100 -23.97 -8.00 12.66
CA ALA A 100 -22.76 -8.53 13.25
C ALA A 100 -21.67 -8.40 12.18
N ALA A 101 -20.64 -7.60 12.47
CA ALA A 101 -19.52 -7.46 11.56
C ALA A 101 -19.00 -8.88 11.28
N PRO A 102 -18.77 -9.25 10.00
CA PRO A 102 -18.24 -10.56 9.69
C PRO A 102 -16.97 -10.77 10.50
N ILE A 103 -16.87 -11.92 11.16
CA ILE A 103 -15.67 -12.31 11.89
C ILE A 103 -14.59 -12.51 10.83
N LEU A 104 -13.71 -11.50 10.70
CA LEU A 104 -12.61 -11.53 9.75
C LEU A 104 -11.39 -12.17 10.40
N PRO A 105 -10.59 -12.94 9.65
CA PRO A 105 -9.34 -13.46 10.17
C PRO A 105 -8.42 -12.31 10.61
N GLU A 106 -7.59 -12.57 11.62
CA GLU A 106 -6.71 -11.54 12.19
C GLU A 106 -5.84 -10.87 11.13
N GLY A 107 -5.84 -9.53 11.11
CA GLY A 107 -5.07 -8.71 10.17
C GLY A 107 -5.65 -8.63 8.75
N PHE A 108 -6.85 -9.16 8.49
CA PHE A 108 -7.56 -8.95 7.21
C PHE A 108 -8.49 -7.75 7.19
N GLY A 109 -8.75 -7.09 8.32
CA GLY A 109 -9.51 -5.84 8.37
C GLY A 109 -9.02 -4.79 7.36
N PRO A 110 -7.72 -4.43 7.36
CA PRO A 110 -7.16 -3.47 6.39
C PRO A 110 -7.26 -3.93 4.94
N VAL A 111 -7.25 -5.25 4.69
CA VAL A 111 -7.37 -5.80 3.33
C VAL A 111 -8.77 -5.60 2.79
N VAL A 112 -9.79 -5.91 3.60
CA VAL A 112 -11.20 -5.78 3.20
C VAL A 112 -11.55 -4.32 2.98
N GLU A 113 -11.16 -3.43 3.91
CA GLU A 113 -11.36 -1.98 3.78
C GLU A 113 -10.69 -1.45 2.51
N TYR A 114 -9.45 -1.87 2.25
CA TYR A 114 -8.74 -1.46 1.05
C TYR A 114 -9.41 -1.95 -0.24
N LEU A 115 -9.92 -3.19 -0.26
CA LEU A 115 -10.68 -3.70 -1.40
C LEU A 115 -11.95 -2.90 -1.66
N GLN A 116 -12.65 -2.47 -0.60
CA GLN A 116 -13.85 -1.63 -0.73
C GLN A 116 -13.50 -0.26 -1.34
N VAL A 117 -12.42 0.38 -0.87
CA VAL A 117 -11.97 1.66 -1.44
C VAL A 117 -11.55 1.50 -2.90
N LEU A 118 -10.84 0.42 -3.24
CA LEU A 118 -10.49 0.11 -4.64
C LEU A 118 -11.72 -0.13 -5.51
N GLU A 119 -12.71 -0.85 -4.99
CA GLU A 119 -13.98 -1.14 -5.65
C GLU A 119 -14.71 0.16 -5.99
N ASP A 120 -14.88 1.06 -5.02
CA ASP A 120 -15.52 2.36 -5.22
C ASP A 120 -14.80 3.21 -6.26
N MET A 121 -13.46 3.25 -6.21
CA MET A 121 -12.67 3.98 -7.20
C MET A 121 -12.83 3.41 -8.61
N ILE A 122 -12.78 2.09 -8.77
CA ILE A 122 -12.94 1.45 -10.09
C ILE A 122 -14.36 1.63 -10.63
N ILE A 123 -15.38 1.52 -9.78
CA ILE A 123 -16.77 1.77 -10.17
C ILE A 123 -16.94 3.22 -10.63
N SER A 124 -16.44 4.18 -9.85
CA SER A 124 -16.50 5.61 -10.20
C SER A 124 -15.79 5.90 -11.53
N GLU A 125 -14.58 5.37 -11.73
CA GLU A 125 -13.82 5.53 -12.98
C GLU A 125 -14.51 4.87 -14.18
N GLY A 126 -15.18 3.73 -13.97
CA GLY A 126 -16.00 3.06 -14.98
C GLY A 126 -17.24 3.86 -15.35
N GLN A 127 -17.96 4.42 -14.37
CA GLN A 127 -19.14 5.27 -14.58
C GLN A 127 -18.81 6.57 -15.32
N GLN A 128 -17.61 7.11 -15.12
CA GLN A 128 -17.13 8.29 -15.85
C GLN A 128 -16.64 7.97 -17.27
N HIS A 129 -16.75 6.72 -17.73
CA HIS A 129 -16.22 6.24 -19.01
C HIS A 129 -14.71 6.48 -19.20
N ASN A 130 -13.97 6.62 -18.09
CA ASN A 130 -12.52 6.80 -18.08
C ASN A 130 -11.76 5.48 -18.03
N LEU A 131 -12.46 4.39 -17.68
CA LEU A 131 -11.93 3.04 -17.57
C LEU A 131 -12.60 2.10 -18.57
N ASP A 132 -11.81 1.21 -19.17
CA ASP A 132 -12.31 0.18 -20.06
C ASP A 132 -13.23 -0.79 -19.31
N SER A 133 -14.35 -1.17 -19.91
CA SER A 133 -15.33 -2.07 -19.28
C SER A 133 -14.73 -3.42 -18.90
N GLU A 134 -13.78 -3.95 -19.70
CA GLU A 134 -13.11 -5.22 -19.38
C GLU A 134 -12.29 -5.11 -18.09
N ILE A 135 -11.64 -3.96 -17.86
CA ILE A 135 -10.87 -3.72 -16.63
C ILE A 135 -11.82 -3.65 -15.43
N VAL A 136 -12.93 -2.92 -15.55
CA VAL A 136 -13.94 -2.82 -14.49
C VAL A 136 -14.45 -4.21 -14.11
N GLU A 137 -14.94 -4.97 -15.09
CA GLU A 137 -15.50 -6.31 -14.87
C GLU A 137 -14.51 -7.28 -14.23
N LYS A 138 -13.28 -7.34 -14.75
CA LYS A 138 -12.26 -8.25 -14.21
C LYS A 138 -11.81 -7.85 -12.82
N SER A 139 -11.71 -6.56 -12.54
CA SER A 139 -11.33 -6.08 -11.20
C SER A 139 -12.42 -6.41 -10.18
N LEU A 140 -13.69 -6.13 -10.49
CA LEU A 140 -14.82 -6.44 -9.59
C LEU A 140 -14.96 -7.95 -9.37
N SER A 141 -14.81 -8.75 -10.43
CA SER A 141 -14.80 -10.21 -10.32
C SER A 141 -13.69 -10.70 -9.39
N LEU A 142 -12.48 -10.16 -9.54
CA LEU A 142 -11.36 -10.48 -8.66
C LEU A 142 -11.64 -10.07 -7.20
N PHE A 143 -12.11 -8.85 -6.96
CA PHE A 143 -12.38 -8.35 -5.60
C PHE A 143 -13.42 -9.20 -4.90
N SER A 144 -14.52 -9.53 -5.58
CA SER A 144 -15.56 -10.40 -5.04
C SER A 144 -15.04 -11.81 -4.73
N ARG A 145 -14.17 -12.38 -5.58
CA ARG A 145 -13.55 -13.69 -5.34
C ARG A 145 -12.65 -13.65 -4.11
N VAL A 146 -11.84 -12.61 -3.98
CA VAL A 146 -10.96 -12.43 -2.83
C VAL A 146 -11.75 -12.27 -1.55
N GLN A 147 -12.79 -11.42 -1.53
CA GLN A 147 -13.66 -11.23 -0.36
C GLN A 147 -14.31 -12.55 0.10
N ARG A 148 -14.66 -13.46 -0.83
CA ARG A 148 -15.19 -14.80 -0.51
C ARG A 148 -14.15 -15.75 0.08
N ILE A 149 -12.90 -15.65 -0.37
CA ILE A 149 -11.82 -16.54 0.10
C ILE A 149 -11.32 -16.14 1.47
N ILE A 150 -11.28 -14.85 1.80
CA ILE A 150 -10.79 -14.34 3.10
C ILE A 150 -11.32 -15.14 4.31
N PRO A 151 -12.64 -15.35 4.50
CA PRO A 151 -13.14 -16.11 5.65
C PRO A 151 -12.70 -17.59 5.65
N LEU A 152 -12.43 -18.18 4.48
CA LEU A 152 -12.00 -19.58 4.35
C LEU A 152 -10.53 -19.77 4.77
N LEU A 153 -9.74 -18.69 4.78
CA LEU A 153 -8.33 -18.73 5.16
C LEU A 153 -8.09 -19.05 6.64
N GLU A 154 -9.03 -18.68 7.50
CA GLU A 154 -8.98 -19.06 8.92
C GLU A 154 -9.07 -20.58 9.09
N GLN A 155 -9.95 -21.22 8.31
CA GLN A 155 -10.13 -22.67 8.32
C GLN A 155 -8.91 -23.40 7.78
N LEU A 156 -8.21 -22.83 6.79
CA LEU A 156 -6.95 -23.39 6.29
C LEU A 156 -5.88 -23.43 7.40
N GLY A 157 -5.80 -22.39 8.24
CA GLY A 157 -4.85 -22.29 9.34
C GLY A 157 -3.40 -22.05 8.90
N ASP A 158 -3.17 -21.69 7.63
CA ASP A 158 -1.84 -21.45 7.08
C ASP A 158 -1.47 -19.96 7.10
N SER A 159 -0.63 -19.58 8.07
CA SER A 159 -0.11 -18.22 8.22
C SER A 159 0.65 -17.71 7.00
N ASN A 160 1.30 -18.59 6.23
CA ASN A 160 2.05 -18.21 5.03
C ASN A 160 1.11 -17.84 3.88
N THR A 161 0.05 -18.64 3.67
CA THR A 161 -1.01 -18.31 2.71
C THR A 161 -1.69 -16.99 3.10
N ASN A 162 -1.95 -16.78 4.39
CA ASN A 162 -2.57 -15.55 4.89
C ASN A 162 -1.70 -14.32 4.63
N HIS A 163 -0.40 -14.40 4.94
CA HIS A 163 0.55 -13.35 4.61
C HIS A 163 0.66 -13.11 3.09
N THR A 164 0.65 -14.18 2.29
CA THR A 164 0.73 -14.08 0.83
C THR A 164 -0.45 -13.31 0.27
N ILE A 165 -1.68 -13.58 0.71
CA ILE A 165 -2.87 -12.85 0.26
C ILE A 165 -2.82 -11.39 0.71
N ARG A 166 -2.46 -11.12 1.97
CA ARG A 166 -2.29 -9.74 2.47
C ARG A 166 -1.32 -8.95 1.60
N ARG A 167 -0.15 -9.52 1.31
CA ARG A 167 0.87 -8.90 0.44
C ARG A 167 0.34 -8.71 -0.99
N LEU A 168 -0.28 -9.73 -1.56
CA LEU A 168 -0.77 -9.70 -2.94
C LEU A 168 -1.76 -8.56 -3.15
N ILE A 169 -2.64 -8.30 -2.17
CA ILE A 169 -3.66 -7.25 -2.28
C ILE A 169 -3.08 -5.87 -1.91
N LEU A 170 -2.45 -5.76 -0.74
CA LEU A 170 -2.02 -4.45 -0.22
C LEU A 170 -0.80 -3.88 -0.94
N LYS A 171 0.03 -4.75 -1.52
CA LYS A 171 1.27 -4.34 -2.19
C LYS A 171 1.18 -4.54 -3.69
N ASP A 172 0.96 -5.77 -4.15
CA ASP A 172 1.13 -6.09 -5.57
C ASP A 172 -0.03 -5.52 -6.40
N LEU A 173 -1.28 -5.80 -6.01
CA LEU A 173 -2.48 -5.26 -6.64
C LEU A 173 -2.54 -3.73 -6.54
N ASN A 174 -2.24 -3.18 -5.36
CA ASN A 174 -2.08 -1.75 -5.14
C ASN A 174 -1.06 -1.11 -6.09
N GLY A 175 0.12 -1.71 -6.19
CA GLY A 175 1.22 -1.23 -7.03
C GLY A 175 0.89 -1.21 -8.52
N VAL A 176 -0.08 -2.01 -8.98
CA VAL A 176 -0.52 -2.00 -10.38
C VAL A 176 -1.72 -1.07 -10.58
N ILE A 177 -2.73 -1.13 -9.71
CA ILE A 177 -3.98 -0.38 -9.87
C ILE A 177 -3.78 1.11 -9.64
N ASN A 178 -3.17 1.52 -8.53
CA ASN A 178 -3.13 2.94 -8.18
C ASN A 178 -2.33 3.81 -9.18
N PRO A 179 -1.14 3.38 -9.65
CA PRO A 179 -0.45 4.10 -10.71
C PRO A 179 -1.26 4.16 -12.01
N PHE A 180 -2.00 3.09 -12.34
CA PHE A 180 -2.84 3.04 -13.53
C PHE A 180 -4.03 4.01 -13.45
N LEU A 181 -4.72 4.07 -12.30
CA LEU A 181 -5.85 4.99 -12.11
C LEU A 181 -5.45 6.46 -12.23
N ARG A 182 -4.20 6.80 -11.90
CA ARG A 182 -3.63 8.15 -12.03
C ARG A 182 -3.28 8.54 -13.47
N LEU A 183 -3.28 7.61 -14.42
CA LEU A 183 -2.99 7.90 -15.82
C LEU A 183 -4.13 8.70 -16.47
N SER A 184 -3.80 9.50 -17.48
CA SER A 184 -4.82 10.11 -18.36
C SER A 184 -5.54 9.04 -19.19
N GLY A 185 -6.74 9.32 -19.68
CA GLY A 185 -7.56 8.36 -20.44
C GLY A 185 -6.83 7.72 -21.63
N GLU A 186 -6.05 8.49 -22.40
CA GLU A 186 -5.24 7.95 -23.50
C GLU A 186 -4.12 7.02 -23.01
N MET A 187 -3.48 7.36 -21.90
CA MET A 187 -2.43 6.53 -21.31
C MET A 187 -3.00 5.27 -20.65
N LYS A 188 -4.21 5.33 -20.08
CA LYS A 188 -4.96 4.15 -19.62
C LYS A 188 -5.20 3.19 -20.77
N SER A 189 -5.65 3.68 -21.93
CA SER A 189 -5.87 2.85 -23.13
C SER A 189 -4.58 2.16 -23.60
N LYS A 190 -3.46 2.89 -23.70
CA LYS A 190 -2.17 2.33 -24.12
C LYS A 190 -1.61 1.30 -23.13
N ASN A 191 -1.80 1.50 -21.83
CA ASN A 191 -1.28 0.62 -20.78
C ASN A 191 -2.28 -0.44 -20.30
N ARG A 192 -3.47 -0.51 -20.92
CA ARG A 192 -4.55 -1.45 -20.57
C ARG A 192 -4.06 -2.88 -20.36
N ARG A 193 -3.23 -3.37 -21.29
CA ARG A 193 -2.70 -4.74 -21.23
C ARG A 193 -1.85 -4.99 -19.99
N MET A 194 -1.11 -3.99 -19.52
CA MET A 194 -0.29 -4.12 -18.32
C MET A 194 -1.15 -4.35 -17.08
N LEU A 195 -2.22 -3.57 -16.92
CA LEU A 195 -3.16 -3.77 -15.82
C LEU A 195 -3.89 -5.11 -15.94
N LEU A 196 -4.41 -5.46 -17.12
CA LEU A 196 -5.12 -6.73 -17.33
C LEU A 196 -4.23 -7.94 -17.04
N ASN A 197 -2.96 -7.90 -17.41
CA ASN A 197 -2.00 -8.95 -17.07
C ASN A 197 -1.77 -9.02 -15.56
N GLY A 198 -1.56 -7.87 -14.90
CA GLY A 198 -1.41 -7.85 -13.43
C GLY A 198 -2.63 -8.40 -12.70
N LEU A 199 -3.84 -8.02 -13.13
CA LEU A 199 -5.09 -8.57 -12.59
C LEU A 199 -5.20 -10.07 -12.82
N LYS A 200 -4.82 -10.55 -14.01
CA LYS A 200 -4.82 -11.98 -14.34
C LYS A 200 -3.81 -12.77 -13.50
N ASP A 201 -2.64 -12.21 -13.24
CA ASP A 201 -1.61 -12.85 -12.43
C ASP A 201 -2.08 -12.98 -10.97
N VAL A 202 -2.67 -11.92 -10.42
CA VAL A 202 -3.31 -11.94 -9.09
C VAL A 202 -4.45 -12.98 -9.07
N ASP A 203 -5.34 -12.96 -10.04
CA ASP A 203 -6.45 -13.93 -10.16
C ASP A 203 -5.96 -15.38 -10.21
N SER A 204 -4.87 -15.64 -10.94
CA SER A 204 -4.26 -16.96 -11.05
C SER A 204 -3.70 -17.43 -9.70
N LYS A 205 -3.08 -16.54 -8.93
CA LYS A 205 -2.59 -16.85 -7.57
C LYS A 205 -3.75 -17.11 -6.61
N ILE A 206 -4.80 -16.29 -6.66
CA ILE A 206 -6.00 -16.49 -5.84
C ILE A 206 -6.67 -17.83 -6.17
N SER A 207 -6.72 -18.21 -7.45
CA SER A 207 -7.28 -19.49 -7.89
C SER A 207 -6.47 -20.69 -7.38
N ALA A 208 -5.13 -20.59 -7.37
CA ALA A 208 -4.27 -21.63 -6.80
C ALA A 208 -4.49 -21.81 -5.28
N ILE A 209 -4.71 -20.71 -4.56
CA ILE A 209 -5.02 -20.77 -3.12
C ILE A 209 -6.40 -21.38 -2.90
N ALA A 210 -7.42 -20.97 -3.67
CA ALA A 210 -8.75 -21.56 -3.61
C ALA A 210 -8.70 -23.08 -3.83
N SER A 211 -7.95 -23.55 -4.85
CA SER A 211 -7.77 -24.98 -5.11
C SER A 211 -7.07 -25.71 -3.95
N THR A 212 -6.15 -25.04 -3.25
CA THR A 212 -5.49 -25.62 -2.06
C THR A 212 -6.48 -25.79 -0.90
N ILE A 213 -7.36 -24.81 -0.70
CA ILE A 213 -8.45 -24.88 0.30
C ILE A 213 -9.41 -26.00 -0.06
N GLU A 214 -9.88 -26.06 -1.30
CA GLU A 214 -10.78 -27.12 -1.77
C GLU A 214 -10.16 -28.51 -1.59
N HIS A 215 -8.87 -28.68 -1.90
CA HIS A 215 -8.18 -29.95 -1.71
C HIS A 215 -8.13 -30.36 -0.23
N LYS A 216 -7.85 -29.42 0.68
CA LYS A 216 -7.90 -29.67 2.13
C LYS A 216 -9.31 -30.09 2.57
N ASP A 217 -10.33 -29.35 2.12
CA ASP A 217 -11.72 -29.64 2.48
C ASP A 217 -12.16 -31.02 2.00
N LEU A 218 -11.71 -31.45 0.82
CA LEU A 218 -11.96 -32.80 0.31
C LEU A 218 -11.31 -33.89 1.17
N LEU A 219 -10.07 -33.70 1.61
CA LEU A 219 -9.39 -34.64 2.51
C LEU A 219 -10.08 -34.73 3.87
N GLU A 220 -10.50 -33.58 4.43
CA GLU A 220 -11.26 -33.55 5.68
C GLU A 220 -12.61 -34.27 5.54
N LEU A 221 -13.29 -34.07 4.41
CA LEU A 221 -14.56 -34.73 4.12
C LEU A 221 -14.39 -36.25 4.00
N GLN A 222 -13.38 -36.71 3.26
CA GLN A 222 -13.06 -38.14 3.13
C GLN A 222 -12.74 -38.77 4.48
N THR A 223 -11.88 -38.13 5.28
CA THR A 223 -11.52 -38.61 6.62
C THR A 223 -12.74 -38.72 7.53
N LYS A 224 -13.64 -37.73 7.51
CA LYS A 224 -14.88 -37.75 8.30
C LYS A 224 -15.85 -38.83 7.82
N ALA A 225 -15.98 -39.03 6.51
CA ALA A 225 -16.81 -40.09 5.94
C ALA A 225 -16.31 -41.49 6.34
N GLU A 226 -15.00 -41.72 6.28
CA GLU A 226 -14.39 -42.98 6.72
C GLU A 226 -14.60 -43.24 8.21
N LEU A 227 -14.43 -42.23 9.06
CA LEU A 227 -14.68 -42.34 10.50
C LEU A 227 -16.14 -42.68 10.80
N ILE A 228 -17.09 -42.08 10.07
CA ILE A 228 -18.51 -42.42 10.20
C ILE A 228 -18.73 -43.88 9.82
N HIS A 229 -18.19 -44.32 8.68
CA HIS A 229 -18.33 -45.71 8.24
C HIS A 229 -17.75 -46.70 9.27
N GLN A 230 -16.58 -46.41 9.85
CA GLN A 230 -15.98 -47.21 10.90
C GLN A 230 -16.87 -47.28 12.15
N ARG A 231 -17.40 -46.15 12.64
CA ARG A 231 -18.25 -46.12 13.84
C ARG A 231 -19.53 -46.94 13.69
N TYR A 232 -20.20 -46.85 12.53
CA TYR A 232 -21.47 -47.54 12.32
C TYR A 232 -21.29 -49.03 11.97
N ASN A 233 -20.25 -49.41 11.20
CA ASN A 233 -19.98 -50.83 10.94
C ASN A 233 -19.45 -51.57 12.17
N GLN A 234 -18.69 -50.91 13.06
CA GLN A 234 -18.19 -51.54 14.29
C GLN A 234 -19.24 -51.61 15.41
N SER A 235 -20.32 -50.83 15.32
CA SER A 235 -21.40 -50.85 16.32
C SER A 235 -22.51 -51.88 16.01
N GLU A 236 -22.47 -52.54 14.84
CA GLU A 236 -23.41 -53.60 14.44
C GLU A 236 -22.88 -55.04 14.67
N LEU A 237 -21.73 -55.21 15.32
CA LEU A 237 -21.16 -56.50 15.73
C LEU A 237 -21.08 -56.62 17.26
#